data_AF-A0A0F5VAN0-F1
#
_entry.id   AF-A0A0F5VAN0-F1
#
_cell.length_a   1.000
_cell.length_b   1.000
_cell.length_c   1.000
_cell.angle_alpha   90.00
_cell.angle_beta   90.00
_cell.angle_gamma   90.00
#
_symmetry.space_group_name_H-M   'P 1'
#
loop_
_entity.id
_entity.type
_entity.pdbx_description
1 polymer ?
#
loop_
_entity_poly.entity_id
_entity_poly.type
_entity_poly.pdbx_seq_one_letter_code
_entity_poly.pdbx_strand_id
1 'polypeptide(L)'
;MTMKITVPATAANSGILRVWLRRIPADSQIIYAFRTSPDAMNNYPVSQAPIYGRGQDSPAIEKVMLQFQVNSEEQPFRAGEVLILKKLKSSYDASANPPLNAYEDIEFDVIEIT
;
A
#
# COMPACT_ATOMS: atom_id res chain seq x y z
N MET A 1 3.14 6.35 -13.27
CA MET A 1 4.25 5.39 -13.14
C MET A 1 3.92 4.36 -12.06
N THR A 2 4.44 3.13 -12.12
CA THR A 2 4.22 2.11 -11.07
C THR A 2 5.11 2.40 -9.85
N MET A 3 4.50 2.75 -8.71
CA MET A 3 5.25 3.06 -7.49
C MET A 3 5.76 1.79 -6.81
N LYS A 4 7.06 1.76 -6.51
CA LYS A 4 7.76 0.65 -5.86
C LYS A 4 8.38 1.12 -4.55
N ILE A 5 8.31 0.29 -3.52
CA ILE A 5 8.96 0.51 -2.24
C ILE A 5 9.80 -0.71 -1.86
N THR A 6 10.92 -0.48 -1.18
CA THR A 6 11.74 -1.55 -0.63
C THR A 6 11.41 -1.73 0.84
N VAL A 7 11.17 -2.97 1.26
CA VAL A 7 10.88 -3.30 2.65
C VAL A 7 12.15 -3.19 3.49
N PRO A 8 12.20 -2.32 4.52
CA PRO A 8 13.34 -2.23 5.42
C PRO A 8 13.37 -3.44 6.37
N ALA A 9 14.55 -3.73 6.93
CA ALA A 9 14.72 -4.83 7.87
C ALA A 9 13.84 -4.67 9.14
N THR A 10 13.61 -3.44 9.57
CA THR A 10 12.72 -3.10 10.70
C THR A 10 11.28 -3.57 10.46
N ALA A 11 10.74 -3.33 9.26
CA ALA A 11 9.40 -3.77 8.88
C ALA A 11 9.32 -5.30 8.76
N ALA A 12 10.34 -5.94 8.18
CA ALA A 12 10.40 -7.40 8.09
C ALA A 12 10.43 -8.08 9.47
N ASN A 13 11.19 -7.51 10.41
CA ASN A 13 11.31 -8.06 11.77
C ASN A 13 10.06 -7.81 12.63
N SER A 14 9.40 -6.67 12.46
CA SER A 14 8.22 -6.30 13.25
C SER A 14 6.90 -6.77 12.64
N GLY A 15 6.89 -7.18 11.37
CA GLY A 15 5.68 -7.49 10.61
C GLY A 15 4.85 -6.26 10.23
N ILE A 16 5.34 -5.05 10.51
CA ILE A 16 4.62 -3.79 10.28
C ILE A 16 5.46 -2.89 9.39
N LEU A 17 4.94 -2.55 8.22
CA LEU A 17 5.58 -1.63 7.28
C LEU A 17 4.88 -0.27 7.37
N ARG A 18 5.63 0.80 7.64
CA ARG A 18 5.12 2.17 7.70
C ARG A 18 5.66 2.99 6.55
N VAL A 19 4.78 3.67 5.84
CA VAL A 19 5.14 4.56 4.73
C VAL A 19 4.60 5.94 5.02
N TRP A 20 5.48 6.92 5.15
CA TRP A 20 5.14 8.31 5.36
C TRP A 20 5.07 9.04 4.02
N LEU A 21 3.94 9.71 3.76
CA LEU A 21 3.63 10.36 2.51
C LEU A 21 3.36 11.85 2.73
N ARG A 22 3.90 12.70 1.87
CA ARG A 22 3.59 14.14 1.86
C ARG A 22 2.18 14.42 1.34
N ARG A 23 1.71 13.63 0.38
CA ARG A 23 0.39 13.76 -0.27
C ARG A 23 -0.16 12.39 -0.67
N ILE A 24 -1.49 12.29 -0.72
CA ILE A 24 -2.22 11.09 -1.15
C ILE A 24 -3.30 11.49 -2.19
N PRO A 25 -3.57 10.67 -3.23
CA PRO A 25 -4.62 10.96 -4.20
C PRO A 25 -6.00 11.09 -3.54
N ALA A 26 -6.73 12.20 -3.80
CA ALA A 26 -7.96 12.61 -3.11
C ALA A 26 -9.14 11.62 -3.20
N ASP A 27 -9.07 10.61 -4.04
CA ASP A 27 -10.10 9.58 -4.25
C ASP A 27 -9.78 8.23 -3.58
N SER A 28 -8.62 8.13 -2.92
CA SER A 28 -8.14 6.88 -2.33
C SER A 28 -8.55 6.74 -0.86
N GLN A 29 -9.18 5.64 -0.49
CA GLN A 29 -9.49 5.30 0.90
C GLN A 29 -8.55 4.21 1.45
N ILE A 30 -8.08 3.31 0.58
CA ILE A 30 -7.21 2.19 0.94
C ILE A 30 -6.10 2.09 -0.10
N ILE A 31 -4.88 1.87 0.37
CA ILE A 31 -3.71 1.55 -0.46
C ILE A 31 -3.36 0.07 -0.27
N TYR A 32 -3.04 -0.59 -1.37
CA TYR A 32 -2.76 -2.02 -1.43
C TYR A 32 -1.31 -2.26 -1.82
N ALA A 33 -0.64 -3.19 -1.15
CA ALA A 33 0.72 -3.60 -1.45
C ALA A 33 0.75 -4.96 -2.13
N PHE A 34 1.52 -5.06 -3.22
CA PHE A 34 1.70 -6.28 -4.02
C PHE A 34 3.19 -6.64 -4.08
N ARG A 35 3.52 -7.93 -4.08
CA ARG A 35 4.90 -8.37 -4.33
C ARG A 35 5.25 -8.24 -5.81
N THR A 36 6.53 -7.99 -6.11
CA THR A 36 7.04 -7.95 -7.50
C THR A 36 7.53 -9.30 -8.03
N SER A 37 7.52 -10.37 -7.22
CA SER A 37 8.17 -11.63 -7.58
C SER A 37 7.41 -12.38 -8.69
N PRO A 38 8.11 -13.05 -9.63
CA PRO A 38 7.48 -13.92 -10.62
C PRO A 38 6.62 -15.03 -10.01
N ASP A 39 7.01 -15.54 -8.83
CA ASP A 39 6.32 -16.61 -8.09
C ASP A 39 5.28 -16.11 -7.09
N ALA A 40 5.18 -14.79 -6.87
CA ALA A 40 4.09 -14.28 -6.06
C ALA A 40 2.80 -14.59 -6.82
N MET A 41 1.83 -15.22 -6.15
CA MET A 41 0.45 -15.29 -6.61
C MET A 41 -0.08 -13.86 -6.77
N ASN A 42 0.27 -13.22 -7.89
CA ASN A 42 0.19 -11.78 -8.17
C ASN A 42 -1.25 -11.26 -8.27
N ASN A 43 -2.24 -12.07 -7.88
CA ASN A 43 -3.64 -11.74 -7.98
C ASN A 43 -4.17 -11.03 -6.73
N TYR A 44 -3.46 -11.14 -5.59
CA TYR A 44 -3.94 -10.62 -4.32
C TYR A 44 -2.93 -9.70 -3.63
N PRO A 45 -3.40 -8.64 -2.97
CA PRO A 45 -2.52 -7.80 -2.17
C PRO A 45 -1.98 -8.59 -0.98
N VAL A 46 -0.70 -8.41 -0.67
CA VAL A 46 -0.07 -8.99 0.54
C VAL A 46 -0.38 -8.19 1.80
N SER A 47 -0.79 -6.93 1.63
CA SER A 47 -1.19 -6.05 2.72
C SER A 47 -2.04 -4.90 2.19
N GLN A 48 -2.83 -4.29 3.06
CA GLN A 48 -3.56 -3.06 2.80
C GLN A 48 -3.40 -2.07 3.95
N ALA A 49 -3.38 -0.79 3.62
CA ALA A 49 -3.32 0.32 4.58
C ALA A 49 -4.52 1.25 4.34
N PRO A 50 -5.48 1.34 5.28
CA PRO A 50 -6.50 2.37 5.26
C PRO A 50 -5.86 3.75 5.48
N ILE A 51 -6.39 4.75 4.77
CA ILE A 51 -5.95 6.14 4.90
C ILE A 51 -6.79 6.81 5.98
N TYR A 52 -6.21 6.98 7.17
CA TYR A 52 -6.82 7.74 8.26
C TYR A 52 -6.48 9.23 8.17
N GLY A 53 -7.37 10.10 8.67
CA GLY A 53 -7.10 11.55 8.78
C GLY A 53 -7.71 12.43 7.69
N ARG A 54 -8.61 11.90 6.85
CA ARG A 54 -9.47 12.74 6.00
C ARG A 54 -10.68 13.20 6.81
N GLY A 55 -10.60 14.38 7.41
CA GLY A 55 -11.83 15.16 7.60
C GLY A 55 -12.44 15.40 6.21
N GLN A 56 -13.77 15.28 6.07
CA GLN A 56 -14.45 15.89 4.92
C GLN A 56 -13.91 17.32 4.78
N ASP A 57 -13.45 17.69 3.59
CA ASP A 57 -12.88 19.01 3.26
C ASP A 57 -11.47 19.33 3.82
N SER A 58 -10.72 18.38 4.36
CA SER A 58 -9.31 18.63 4.73
C SER A 58 -8.42 18.55 3.49
N PRO A 59 -7.73 19.64 3.08
CA PRO A 59 -6.68 19.54 2.09
C PRO A 59 -5.57 18.73 2.75
N ALA A 60 -5.45 17.44 2.43
CA ALA A 60 -4.42 16.55 2.97
C ALA A 60 -3.03 17.03 2.51
N ILE A 61 -2.52 18.07 3.17
CA ILE A 61 -1.23 18.72 2.92
C ILE A 61 -0.19 18.24 3.95
N GLU A 62 -0.60 17.55 5.02
CA GLU A 62 0.30 17.24 6.12
C GLU A 62 0.39 15.74 6.36
N LYS A 63 1.54 15.19 5.96
CA LYS A 63 2.15 13.92 6.39
C LYS A 63 1.16 12.83 6.79
N VAL A 64 0.81 11.97 5.83
CA VAL A 64 0.01 10.78 6.13
C VAL A 64 0.91 9.57 6.33
N MET A 65 0.61 8.78 7.37
CA MET A 65 1.26 7.51 7.61
C MET A 65 0.35 6.37 7.15
N LEU A 66 0.85 5.55 6.24
CA LEU A 66 0.23 4.29 5.85
C LEU A 66 0.88 3.17 6.67
N GLN A 67 0.07 2.46 7.44
CA GLN A 67 0.52 1.27 8.18
C GLN A 67 0.02 0.01 7.49
N PHE A 68 0.95 -0.77 6.98
CA PHE A 68 0.72 -2.06 6.33
C PHE A 68 1.03 -3.18 7.32
N GLN A 69 0.06 -4.06 7.54
CA GLN A 69 0.22 -5.33 8.24
C GLN A 69 -0.02 -6.46 7.24
N VAL A 70 0.78 -7.52 7.30
CA VAL A 70 0.60 -8.65 6.37
C VAL A 70 -0.78 -9.28 6.53
N ASN A 71 -1.42 -9.62 5.42
CA ASN A 71 -2.75 -10.24 5.42
C ASN A 71 -2.74 -11.68 5.95
N SER A 72 -1.58 -12.36 5.90
CA SER A 72 -1.39 -13.71 6.42
C SER A 72 0.04 -13.85 6.98
N GLU A 73 0.15 -14.45 8.16
CA GLU A 73 1.44 -14.77 8.80
C GLU A 73 2.27 -15.77 7.99
N GLU A 74 1.65 -16.56 7.10
CA GLU A 74 2.34 -17.50 6.21
C GLU A 74 3.17 -16.78 5.14
N GLN A 75 2.92 -15.48 4.94
CA GLN A 75 3.58 -14.67 3.93
C GLN A 75 4.12 -13.36 4.52
N PRO A 76 5.06 -13.42 5.49
CA PRO A 76 5.57 -12.23 6.16
C PRO A 76 6.37 -11.34 5.20
N PHE A 77 6.53 -10.07 5.57
CA PHE A 77 7.44 -9.18 4.85
C PHE A 77 8.88 -9.70 4.91
N ARG A 78 9.63 -9.52 3.81
CA ARG A 78 11.04 -9.92 3.67
C ARG A 78 11.90 -8.69 3.48
N ALA A 79 12.96 -8.56 4.28
CA ALA A 79 13.89 -7.45 4.16
C ALA A 79 14.48 -7.38 2.73
N GLY A 80 14.46 -6.19 2.13
CA GLY A 80 14.94 -5.97 0.76
C GLY A 80 13.98 -6.41 -0.34
N GLU A 81 12.83 -7.00 -0.03
CA GLU A 81 11.82 -7.25 -1.07
C GLU A 81 11.24 -5.94 -1.58
N VAL A 82 10.87 -5.94 -2.86
CA VAL A 82 10.23 -4.78 -3.49
C VAL A 82 8.73 -5.03 -3.56
N LEU A 83 7.96 -4.08 -3.06
CA LEU A 83 6.51 -4.07 -3.15
C LEU A 83 6.05 -2.99 -4.12
N ILE A 84 4.96 -3.24 -4.83
CA ILE A 84 4.24 -2.24 -5.63
C ILE A 84 3.04 -1.75 -4.82
N LEU A 85 2.85 -0.43 -4.78
CA LEU A 85 1.66 0.17 -4.18
C LEU A 85 0.64 0.53 -5.25
N LYS A 86 -0.62 0.18 -5.02
CA LYS A 86 -1.76 0.47 -5.91
C LYS A 86 -2.99 0.88 -5.13
N LYS A 87 -3.92 1.57 -5.79
CA LYS A 87 -5.28 1.81 -5.27
C LYS A 87 -6.29 1.05 -6.09
N LEU A 88 -7.47 0.83 -5.52
CA LEU A 88 -8.60 0.30 -6.27
C LEU A 88 -9.19 1.41 -7.15
N LYS A 89 -9.51 1.08 -8.41
CA LYS A 89 -10.23 1.99 -9.31
C LYS A 89 -11.61 2.31 -8.72
N SER A 90 -12.07 3.55 -8.86
CA SER A 90 -13.33 4.04 -8.27
C SER A 90 -14.58 3.28 -8.73
N SER A 91 -14.50 2.53 -9.84
CA SER A 91 -15.59 1.70 -10.37
C SER A 91 -15.74 0.34 -9.69
N TYR A 92 -14.86 -0.01 -8.74
CA TYR A 92 -14.84 -1.30 -8.05
C TYR A 92 -15.07 -1.14 -6.55
N ASP A 93 -15.83 -2.07 -5.98
CA ASP A 93 -16.02 -2.18 -4.52
C ASP A 93 -14.90 -3.05 -3.92
N ALA A 94 -14.32 -2.59 -2.80
CA ALA A 94 -13.28 -3.28 -2.04
C ALA A 94 -13.78 -4.57 -1.36
N SER A 95 -15.10 -4.79 -1.30
CA SER A 95 -15.73 -5.93 -0.62
C SER A 95 -15.57 -7.29 -1.35
N ALA A 96 -15.12 -7.32 -2.60
CA ALA A 96 -15.33 -8.46 -3.50
C ALA A 96 -14.05 -9.15 -4.05
N ASN A 97 -12.93 -9.17 -3.31
CA ASN A 97 -11.65 -9.71 -3.80
C ASN A 97 -11.35 -9.29 -5.25
N PRO A 98 -11.25 -7.97 -5.52
CA PRO A 98 -11.24 -7.47 -6.89
C PRO A 98 -10.06 -8.02 -7.70
N PRO A 99 -10.25 -8.28 -9.00
CA PRO A 99 -9.20 -8.80 -9.87
C PRO A 99 -8.04 -7.82 -10.01
N LEU A 100 -6.84 -8.29 -10.34
CA LEU A 100 -5.62 -7.44 -10.42
C LEU A 100 -5.79 -6.20 -11.33
N ASN A 101 -6.57 -6.31 -12.40
CA ASN A 101 -6.85 -5.21 -13.33
C ASN A 101 -7.80 -4.13 -12.77
N ALA A 102 -8.45 -4.39 -11.63
CA ALA A 102 -9.23 -3.41 -10.89
C ALA A 102 -8.36 -2.43 -10.10
N TYR A 103 -7.07 -2.75 -9.91
CA TYR A 103 -6.12 -1.87 -9.25
C TYR A 103 -5.38 -1.01 -10.28
N GLU A 104 -5.09 0.22 -9.90
CA GLU A 104 -4.34 1.15 -10.72
C GLU A 104 -3.11 1.67 -9.98
N ASP A 105 -2.11 2.05 -10.78
CA ASP A 105 -0.90 2.66 -10.28
C ASP A 105 -1.20 4.03 -9.67
N ILE A 106 -0.42 4.37 -8.66
CA ILE A 106 -0.51 5.63 -7.94
C ILE A 106 0.87 6.25 -7.84
N GLU A 107 0.88 7.58 -7.78
CA GLU A 107 2.09 8.35 -7.54
C GLU A 107 1.99 8.97 -6.15
N PHE A 108 3.05 8.77 -5.36
CA PHE A 108 3.15 9.29 -4.02
C PHE A 108 4.43 10.10 -3.86
N ASP A 109 4.34 11.15 -3.06
CA ASP A 109 5.51 11.87 -2.58
C ASP A 109 5.92 11.25 -1.23
N VAL A 110 6.78 10.21 -1.28
CA VAL A 110 7.22 9.45 -0.09
C VAL A 110 8.29 10.23 0.65
N ILE A 111 8.12 10.37 1.96
CA ILE A 111 9.05 11.02 2.88
C ILE A 111 9.96 9.98 3.52
N GLU A 112 9.39 8.87 4.00
CA GLU A 112 10.11 7.89 4.82
C GLU A 112 9.44 6.52 4.75
N ILE A 113 10.22 5.45 4.91
CA ILE A 113 9.76 4.06 5.00
C ILE A 113 10.44 3.40 6.20
N THR A 114 9.67 2.81 7.12
CA THR A 114 10.17 2.13 8.34
C THR A 114 9.52 0.79 8.61
#